data_AF-A0A8K0P795-F1
#
_entry.id   AF-A0A8K0P795-F1
#
_cell.length_a   1.000
_cell.length_b   1.000
_cell.length_c   1.000
_cell.angle_alpha   90.00
_cell.angle_beta   90.00
_cell.angle_gamma   90.00
#
_symmetry.space_group_name_H-M   'P 1'
#
loop_
_entity.id
_entity.type
_entity.pdbx_description
1 polymer ?
#
loop_
_entity_poly.entity_id
_entity_poly.type
_entity_poly.pdbx_seq_one_letter_code
_entity_poly.pdbx_strand_id
1 'polypeptide(L)'
;MPLGRCLVIGCGTSGGKQFRFPRTVRALEWKKFCQNPKLDSVHYTKLHDRFHICPKHFEEKCYTYPTSGKLLRNALPTLFPPSLPKEAHLESVLEVDQFSPRSPSPEYCVIVWLTYYEWVYDIINGEADQDRIVFQCPCKDDKNGFLMIRDRGWDGENINTLHLVALPYRPGLLTIRDLRASHLPLLRNIYTIGKEVVEEKYGIPGSQLRIFLQYLPSFYHLNVHFTMVDEEIYGMVGKIRRYNSRLMI
;
A
#
# COMPACT_ATOMS: atom_id res chain seq x y z
N MET A 1 27.76 -7.17 31.47
CA MET A 1 27.27 -5.79 31.29
C MET A 1 25.75 -5.82 31.40
N PRO A 2 25.12 -5.01 32.25
CA PRO A 2 23.68 -5.03 32.42
C PRO A 2 23.03 -4.66 31.07
N LEU A 3 22.16 -5.54 30.60
CA LEU A 3 21.52 -5.42 29.30
C LEU A 3 20.55 -4.24 29.37
N GLY A 4 20.72 -3.29 28.44
CA GLY A 4 19.98 -2.02 28.42
C GLY A 4 18.47 -2.24 28.27
N ARG A 5 17.66 -1.18 28.31
CA ARG A 5 16.24 -1.32 27.96
C ARG A 5 16.10 -1.78 26.52
N CYS A 6 15.09 -2.62 26.26
CA CYS A 6 14.74 -3.00 24.89
C CYS A 6 14.50 -1.73 24.05
N LEU A 7 15.01 -1.73 22.82
CA LEU A 7 14.91 -0.59 21.91
C LEU A 7 13.49 -0.36 21.38
N VAL A 8 12.66 -1.40 21.34
CA VAL A 8 11.32 -1.33 20.77
C VAL A 8 10.43 -0.40 21.58
N ILE A 9 9.81 0.57 20.91
CA ILE A 9 8.89 1.54 21.51
C ILE A 9 7.72 0.78 22.15
N GLY A 10 7.39 1.14 23.39
CA GLY A 10 6.33 0.47 24.17
C GLY A 10 6.77 -0.86 24.83
N CYS A 11 7.98 -1.36 24.57
CA CYS A 11 8.46 -2.56 25.25
C CYS A 11 9.06 -2.23 26.63
N GLY A 12 8.35 -2.59 27.70
CA GLY A 12 8.81 -2.43 29.09
C GLY A 12 9.91 -3.41 29.54
N THR A 13 10.46 -4.23 28.65
CA THR A 13 11.46 -5.24 29.03
C THR A 13 12.79 -4.56 29.34
N SER A 14 13.22 -4.68 30.60
CA SER A 14 14.53 -4.23 31.08
C SER A 14 15.27 -5.42 31.71
N GLY A 15 16.53 -5.62 31.32
CA GLY A 15 17.31 -6.81 31.72
C GLY A 15 16.92 -8.10 30.98
N GLY A 16 17.55 -9.21 31.37
CA GLY A 16 17.38 -10.53 30.73
C GLY A 16 18.12 -10.68 29.40
N LYS A 17 18.00 -11.84 28.73
CA LYS A 17 18.66 -12.12 27.44
C LYS A 17 18.21 -11.09 26.39
N GLN A 18 19.15 -10.46 25.70
CA GLN A 18 18.86 -9.52 24.62
C GLN A 18 19.83 -9.71 23.46
N PHE A 19 19.36 -9.36 22.27
CA PHE A 19 20.10 -9.46 21.03
C PHE A 19 20.62 -8.10 20.60
N ARG A 20 21.91 -8.04 20.29
CA ARG A 20 22.56 -6.88 19.67
C ARG A 20 22.25 -6.84 18.19
N PHE A 21 22.30 -5.64 17.62
CA PHE A 21 22.19 -5.46 16.18
C PHE A 21 23.32 -6.20 15.44
N PRO A 22 23.06 -6.79 14.27
CA PRO A 22 24.12 -7.38 13.44
C PRO A 22 25.24 -6.35 13.13
N ARG A 23 26.50 -6.78 13.06
CA ARG A 23 27.60 -5.87 12.65
C ARG A 23 27.63 -5.55 11.15
N THR A 24 26.73 -6.16 10.38
CA THR A 24 26.66 -6.03 8.92
C THR A 24 25.57 -5.02 8.51
N VAL A 25 25.44 -4.76 7.21
CA VAL A 25 24.36 -3.92 6.64
C VAL A 25 22.95 -4.38 7.06
N ARG A 26 22.77 -5.62 7.52
CA ARG A 26 21.52 -6.12 8.13
C ARG A 26 21.07 -5.33 9.37
N ALA A 27 21.96 -4.61 10.05
CA ALA A 27 21.53 -3.71 11.10
C ALA A 27 20.58 -2.62 10.59
N LEU A 28 20.66 -2.26 9.30
CA LEU A 28 19.70 -1.36 8.66
C LEU A 28 18.30 -1.99 8.59
N GLU A 29 18.20 -3.30 8.32
CA GLU A 29 16.93 -4.02 8.33
C GLU A 29 16.32 -3.99 9.74
N TRP A 30 17.10 -4.31 10.78
CA TRP A 30 16.63 -4.24 12.16
C TRP A 30 16.24 -2.81 12.58
N LYS A 31 16.99 -1.79 12.11
CA LYS A 31 16.71 -0.37 12.35
C LYS A 31 15.37 0.03 11.75
N LYS A 32 15.08 -0.42 10.52
CA LYS A 32 13.80 -0.18 9.83
C LYS A 32 12.62 -0.75 10.63
N PHE A 33 12.72 -1.98 11.12
CA PHE A 33 11.63 -2.61 11.87
C PHE A 33 11.37 -1.96 13.24
N CYS A 34 12.41 -1.40 13.88
CA CYS A 34 12.24 -0.81 15.21
C CYS A 34 11.52 0.56 15.23
N GLN A 35 11.39 1.24 14.07
CA GLN A 35 10.73 2.54 13.88
C GLN A 35 10.96 3.54 15.02
N ASN A 36 12.20 3.58 15.55
CA ASN A 36 12.55 4.40 16.70
C ASN A 36 13.31 5.65 16.23
N PRO A 37 12.78 6.88 16.43
CA PRO A 37 13.41 8.12 16.00
C PRO A 37 14.85 8.29 16.51
N LYS A 38 15.19 7.66 17.63
CA LYS A 38 16.56 7.66 18.19
C LYS A 38 17.59 7.00 17.29
N LEU A 39 17.17 6.20 16.32
CA LEU A 39 18.06 5.47 15.42
C LEU A 39 18.34 6.23 14.14
N ASP A 40 17.50 7.19 13.74
CA ASP A 40 17.53 7.81 12.41
C ASP A 40 18.88 8.46 12.12
N SER A 41 19.42 9.21 13.08
CA SER A 41 20.74 9.85 13.02
C SER A 41 21.93 8.93 13.30
N VAL A 42 21.68 7.67 13.71
CA VAL A 42 22.75 6.74 14.06
C VAL A 42 23.13 5.86 12.87
N HIS A 43 24.41 5.93 12.50
CA HIS A 43 25.02 5.07 11.49
C HIS A 43 25.05 3.60 11.94
N TYR A 44 24.81 2.66 11.02
CA TYR A 44 24.59 1.24 11.35
C TYR A 44 25.76 0.58 12.10
N THR A 45 26.99 1.04 11.87
CA THR A 45 28.19 0.54 12.54
C THR A 45 28.17 0.77 14.06
N LYS A 46 27.44 1.79 14.54
CA LYS A 46 27.33 2.11 15.97
C LYS A 46 26.14 1.42 16.65
N LEU A 47 25.29 0.70 15.91
CA LEU A 47 24.07 0.10 16.44
C LEU A 47 24.32 -1.12 17.32
N HIS A 48 25.30 -1.95 16.94
CA HIS A 48 25.65 -3.19 17.67
C HIS A 48 26.05 -2.93 19.14
N ASP A 49 26.70 -1.80 19.41
CA ASP A 49 27.30 -1.55 20.71
C ASP A 49 26.35 -0.86 21.68
N ARG A 50 25.37 -0.11 21.16
CA ARG A 50 24.49 0.76 21.96
C ARG A 50 23.07 0.24 22.12
N PHE A 51 22.58 -0.58 21.19
CA PHE A 51 21.17 -0.94 21.14
C PHE A 51 20.93 -2.44 21.17
N HIS A 52 19.83 -2.82 21.81
CA HIS A 52 19.50 -4.20 22.11
C HIS A 52 17.99 -4.43 21.95
N ILE A 53 17.61 -5.62 21.50
CA ILE A 53 16.21 -6.03 21.30
C ILE A 53 15.98 -7.32 22.11
N CYS A 54 14.86 -7.40 22.83
CA CYS A 54 14.54 -8.59 23.61
C CYS A 54 13.90 -9.71 22.75
N PRO A 55 13.93 -10.98 23.21
CA PRO A 55 13.39 -12.13 22.50
C PRO A 55 11.92 -12.04 22.10
N LYS A 56 11.11 -11.26 22.82
CA LYS A 56 9.67 -11.08 22.56
C LYS A 56 9.37 -10.50 21.17
N HIS A 57 10.36 -9.87 20.54
CA HIS A 57 10.19 -9.23 19.23
C HIS A 57 10.53 -10.15 18.05
N PHE A 58 10.93 -11.39 18.30
CA PHE A 58 11.28 -12.36 17.26
C PHE A 58 10.30 -13.53 17.28
N GLU A 59 9.75 -13.87 16.12
CA GLU A 59 8.92 -15.07 15.97
C GLU A 59 9.72 -16.36 16.25
N GLU A 60 9.03 -17.44 16.62
CA GLU A 60 9.67 -18.72 16.96
C GLU A 60 10.53 -19.27 15.81
N LYS A 61 10.11 -19.06 14.55
CA LYS A 61 10.86 -19.43 13.34
C LYS A 61 12.21 -18.74 13.20
N CYS A 62 12.47 -17.66 13.95
CA CYS A 62 13.72 -16.91 13.91
C CYS A 62 14.86 -17.56 14.72
N TYR A 63 14.59 -18.65 15.44
CA TYR A 63 15.56 -19.30 16.32
C TYR A 63 16.08 -20.60 15.68
N THR A 64 17.39 -20.87 15.83
CA THR A 64 18.01 -22.12 15.33
C THR A 64 17.44 -23.35 16.03
N TYR A 65 17.19 -23.22 17.33
CA TYR A 65 16.48 -24.18 18.16
C TYR A 65 15.69 -23.41 19.21
N PRO A 66 14.41 -23.74 19.49
CA PRO A 66 13.58 -23.01 20.45
C PRO A 66 14.23 -22.88 21.84
N THR A 67 14.99 -23.89 22.24
CA THR A 67 15.68 -23.97 23.54
C THR A 67 17.02 -23.23 23.59
N SER A 68 17.71 -23.08 22.45
CA SER A 68 19.03 -22.43 22.38
C SER A 68 18.95 -20.91 22.53
N GLY A 69 17.80 -20.33 22.17
CA GLY A 69 17.58 -18.89 22.06
C GLY A 69 18.66 -18.17 21.24
N LYS A 70 19.30 -18.84 20.28
CA LYS A 70 20.22 -18.23 19.32
C LYS A 70 19.43 -17.91 18.05
N LEU A 71 19.54 -16.67 17.59
CA LEU A 71 18.87 -16.22 16.37
C LEU A 71 19.57 -16.79 15.14
N LEU A 72 18.76 -17.16 14.15
CA LEU A 72 19.23 -17.46 12.81
C LEU A 72 19.90 -16.23 12.18
N ARG A 73 20.80 -16.48 11.23
CA ARG A 73 21.50 -15.41 10.52
C ARG A 73 20.54 -14.46 9.79
N ASN A 74 19.39 -14.97 9.37
CA ASN A 74 18.33 -14.22 8.70
C ASN A 74 17.21 -13.71 9.63
N ALA A 75 17.30 -13.89 10.95
CA ALA A 75 16.29 -13.44 11.90
C ALA A 75 16.01 -11.93 11.84
N LEU A 76 14.72 -11.57 11.89
CA LEU A 76 14.22 -10.20 11.88
C LEU A 76 13.29 -10.00 13.07
N PRO A 77 13.35 -8.85 13.77
CA PRO A 77 12.42 -8.54 14.83
C PRO A 77 11.10 -8.06 14.19
N THR A 78 10.11 -8.96 14.05
CA THR A 78 8.84 -8.70 13.36
C THR A 78 7.65 -8.55 14.32
N LEU A 79 7.79 -8.89 15.61
CA LEU A 79 6.71 -8.82 16.59
C LEU A 79 6.80 -7.52 17.39
N PHE A 80 5.78 -6.67 17.32
CA PHE A 80 5.71 -5.38 18.02
C PHE A 80 4.42 -5.26 18.83
N PRO A 81 4.41 -4.60 20.00
CA PRO A 81 3.18 -4.36 20.73
C PRO A 81 2.21 -3.50 19.89
N PRO A 82 0.89 -3.74 19.95
CA PRO A 82 -0.10 -3.16 19.03
C PRO A 82 -0.38 -1.65 19.22
N SER A 83 0.51 -0.88 19.86
CA SER A 83 0.33 0.55 20.10
C SER A 83 1.47 1.38 19.49
N LEU A 84 1.45 1.52 18.17
CA LEU A 84 2.00 2.71 17.52
C LEU A 84 0.88 3.77 17.45
N PRO A 85 1.16 5.04 17.79
CA PRO A 85 0.14 6.10 17.74
C PRO A 85 -0.35 6.27 16.31
N LYS A 86 -1.65 6.12 16.11
CA LYS A 86 -2.32 6.56 14.89
C LYS A 86 -2.10 8.09 14.75
N GLU A 87 -1.87 8.54 13.51
CA GLU A 87 -2.07 9.91 13.00
C GLU A 87 -0.90 10.90 12.82
N ALA A 88 0.37 10.61 13.12
CA ALA A 88 1.40 11.67 13.05
C ALA A 88 2.37 11.69 11.84
N HIS A 89 2.19 10.92 10.77
CA HIS A 89 3.21 10.81 9.69
C HIS A 89 2.64 10.81 8.26
N LEU A 90 1.69 11.71 7.96
CA LEU A 90 1.15 11.86 6.60
C LEU A 90 1.65 13.09 5.83
N GLU A 91 2.39 14.02 6.45
CA GLU A 91 2.78 15.26 5.77
C GLU A 91 4.25 15.38 5.34
N SER A 92 5.17 14.52 5.80
CA SER A 92 6.60 14.70 5.48
C SER A 92 7.12 13.99 4.22
N VAL A 93 6.26 13.27 3.48
CA VAL A 93 6.66 12.57 2.23
C VAL A 93 6.24 13.33 0.97
N LEU A 94 5.50 14.43 1.11
CA LEU A 94 4.98 15.20 -0.03
C LEU A 94 5.87 16.37 -0.48
N GLU A 95 6.89 16.74 0.29
CA GLU A 95 7.81 17.80 -0.11
C GLU A 95 9.15 17.25 -0.62
N VAL A 96 9.26 17.30 -1.96
CA VAL A 96 10.49 17.46 -2.77
C VAL A 96 11.43 16.24 -2.73
N ASP A 97 11.52 15.46 -3.80
CA ASP A 97 12.40 15.88 -4.89
C ASP A 97 11.99 15.37 -6.27
N GLN A 98 12.23 16.22 -7.28
CA GLN A 98 12.03 15.95 -8.70
C GLN A 98 13.04 14.91 -9.21
N PHE A 99 12.92 13.65 -8.78
CA PHE A 99 13.81 12.58 -9.25
C PHE A 99 13.24 11.85 -10.47
N SER A 100 14.02 11.87 -11.56
CA SER A 100 13.77 11.20 -12.83
C SER A 100 13.36 9.72 -12.64
N PRO A 101 12.33 9.20 -13.36
CA PRO A 101 11.73 7.90 -13.07
C PRO A 101 12.57 6.77 -13.66
N ARG A 102 13.69 6.42 -13.01
CA ARG A 102 14.27 5.08 -13.15
C ARG A 102 13.86 4.26 -11.95
N SER A 103 12.79 3.49 -12.15
CA SER A 103 12.31 2.34 -11.36
C SER A 103 12.45 2.45 -9.82
N PRO A 104 11.34 2.49 -9.06
CA PRO A 104 11.43 2.41 -7.60
C PRO A 104 12.14 1.12 -7.18
N SER A 105 13.05 1.22 -6.21
CA SER A 105 13.81 0.09 -5.68
C SER A 105 12.88 -0.91 -4.97
N PRO A 106 13.27 -2.19 -4.85
CA PRO A 106 12.47 -3.21 -4.15
C PRO A 106 12.07 -2.80 -2.73
N GLU A 107 12.91 -2.01 -2.07
CA GLU A 107 12.68 -1.49 -0.72
C GLU A 107 11.51 -0.50 -0.65
N TYR A 108 11.30 0.30 -1.70
CA TYR A 108 10.19 1.25 -1.80
C TYR A 108 8.85 0.53 -1.97
N CYS A 109 8.82 -0.58 -2.73
CA CYS A 109 7.65 -1.45 -2.78
C CYS A 109 7.36 -2.03 -1.39
N VAL A 110 8.35 -2.59 -0.69
CA VAL A 110 8.15 -3.28 0.62
C VAL A 110 7.59 -2.35 1.70
N ILE A 111 8.03 -1.09 1.77
CA ILE A 111 7.50 -0.12 2.75
C ILE A 111 6.02 0.19 2.46
N VAL A 112 5.66 0.30 1.19
CA VAL A 112 4.29 0.49 0.73
C VAL A 112 3.38 -0.73 0.99
N TRP A 113 3.91 -1.95 0.90
CA TRP A 113 3.16 -3.18 1.21
C TRP A 113 2.70 -3.24 2.68
N LEU A 114 3.36 -2.53 3.61
CA LEU A 114 3.02 -2.50 5.04
C LEU A 114 1.96 -1.45 5.40
N THR A 115 1.76 -0.43 4.56
CA THR A 115 0.58 0.46 4.63
C THR A 115 -0.54 -0.17 3.82
N TYR A 116 -1.03 -1.32 4.28
CA TYR A 116 -2.19 -1.98 3.72
C TYR A 116 -3.37 -1.02 3.85
N TYR A 117 -4.02 -0.68 2.73
CA TYR A 117 -5.15 0.23 2.72
C TYR A 117 -6.37 -0.51 3.26
N GLU A 118 -6.41 -0.71 4.59
CA GLU A 118 -7.49 -1.40 5.32
C GLU A 118 -8.85 -0.87 4.88
N TRP A 119 -8.98 0.46 4.74
CA TRP A 119 -10.20 1.10 4.27
C TRP A 119 -10.74 0.56 2.92
N VAL A 120 -9.87 0.11 1.99
CA VAL A 120 -10.33 -0.49 0.72
C VAL A 120 -11.01 -1.82 0.99
N TYR A 121 -10.45 -2.62 1.88
CA TYR A 121 -11.03 -3.89 2.28
C TYR A 121 -12.27 -3.69 3.13
N ASP A 122 -12.31 -2.66 3.98
CA ASP A 122 -13.52 -2.30 4.73
C ASP A 122 -14.68 -2.02 3.76
N ILE A 123 -14.44 -1.30 2.67
CA ILE A 123 -15.46 -1.06 1.63
C ILE A 123 -15.86 -2.36 0.93
N ILE A 124 -14.87 -3.16 0.49
CA ILE A 124 -15.12 -4.41 -0.23
C ILE A 124 -15.91 -5.41 0.65
N ASN A 125 -15.59 -5.48 1.94
CA ASN A 125 -16.22 -6.37 2.90
C ASN A 125 -17.61 -5.91 3.31
N GLY A 126 -17.92 -4.62 3.18
CA GLY A 126 -19.22 -4.06 3.55
C GLY A 126 -19.22 -3.34 4.90
N GLU A 127 -18.05 -3.03 5.44
CA GLU A 127 -17.85 -2.50 6.79
C GLU A 127 -17.83 -0.96 6.83
N ALA A 128 -17.49 -0.29 5.72
CA ALA A 128 -17.40 1.18 5.63
C ALA A 128 -17.82 1.74 4.27
N ASP A 129 -18.15 3.04 4.21
CA ASP A 129 -18.38 3.85 2.99
C ASP A 129 -19.35 3.20 1.95
N GLN A 130 -20.37 2.47 2.41
CA GLN A 130 -21.31 1.74 1.54
C GLN A 130 -22.25 2.65 0.73
N ASP A 131 -22.51 3.86 1.23
CA ASP A 131 -23.29 4.92 0.57
C ASP A 131 -22.61 5.48 -0.68
N ARG A 132 -21.30 5.23 -0.83
CA ARG A 132 -20.50 5.67 -1.98
C ARG A 132 -20.49 4.65 -3.11
N ILE A 133 -21.05 3.46 -2.91
CA ILE A 133 -21.04 2.39 -3.90
C ILE A 133 -22.01 2.69 -5.03
N VAL A 134 -21.46 2.73 -6.24
CA VAL A 134 -22.20 2.91 -7.49
C VAL A 134 -22.55 1.56 -8.09
N PHE A 135 -21.63 0.59 -8.02
CA PHE A 135 -21.86 -0.75 -8.55
C PHE A 135 -21.04 -1.78 -7.80
N GLN A 136 -21.59 -2.98 -7.67
CA GLN A 136 -20.94 -4.11 -7.04
C GLN A 136 -21.18 -5.37 -7.87
N CYS A 137 -20.11 -6.03 -8.32
CA CYS A 137 -20.25 -7.34 -8.95
C CYS A 137 -20.88 -8.34 -7.95
N PRO A 138 -21.88 -9.15 -8.37
CA PRO A 138 -22.65 -10.01 -7.46
C PRO A 138 -21.83 -11.05 -6.70
N CYS A 139 -20.77 -11.59 -7.33
CA CYS A 139 -19.90 -12.59 -6.74
C CYS A 139 -18.59 -11.94 -6.27
N LYS A 140 -18.42 -11.77 -4.95
CA LYS A 140 -17.18 -11.24 -4.37
C LYS A 140 -15.98 -12.17 -4.55
N ASP A 141 -16.22 -13.47 -4.71
CA ASP A 141 -15.18 -14.48 -4.93
C ASP A 141 -14.71 -14.56 -6.40
N ASP A 142 -15.37 -13.83 -7.31
CA ASP A 142 -14.92 -13.74 -8.70
C ASP A 142 -13.62 -12.95 -8.80
N LYS A 143 -12.55 -13.62 -9.26
CA LYS A 143 -11.24 -13.02 -9.50
C LYS A 143 -11.28 -11.91 -10.56
N ASN A 144 -12.33 -11.86 -11.37
CA ASN A 144 -12.58 -10.83 -12.39
C ASN A 144 -13.69 -9.85 -11.99
N GLY A 145 -14.16 -9.92 -10.74
CA GLY A 145 -15.14 -9.00 -10.16
C GLY A 145 -14.49 -7.72 -9.63
N PHE A 146 -15.29 -6.67 -9.55
CA PHE A 146 -14.89 -5.38 -9.01
C PHE A 146 -16.07 -4.65 -8.35
N LEU A 147 -15.72 -3.63 -7.58
CA LEU A 147 -16.61 -2.65 -6.99
C LEU A 147 -16.35 -1.29 -7.63
N MET A 148 -17.38 -0.50 -7.90
CA MET A 148 -17.23 0.88 -8.35
C MET A 148 -17.79 1.83 -7.28
N ILE A 149 -16.99 2.83 -6.91
CA ILE A 149 -17.33 3.83 -5.89
C ILE A 149 -17.18 5.25 -6.43
N ARG A 150 -17.91 6.20 -5.84
CA ARG A 150 -17.67 7.64 -6.03
C ARG A 150 -16.35 8.02 -5.36
N ASP A 151 -15.51 8.82 -6.03
CA ASP A 151 -14.30 9.38 -5.40
C ASP A 151 -14.67 10.30 -4.22
N ARG A 152 -13.76 10.48 -3.25
CA ARG A 152 -14.02 11.38 -2.10
C ARG A 152 -14.11 12.84 -2.52
N GLY A 153 -13.45 13.21 -3.62
CA GLY A 153 -13.47 14.57 -4.16
C GLY A 153 -14.73 14.92 -4.93
N TRP A 154 -15.64 13.97 -5.18
CA TRP A 154 -16.84 14.21 -5.98
C TRP A 154 -18.11 14.20 -5.12
N ASP A 155 -18.92 15.25 -5.26
CA ASP A 155 -20.19 15.44 -4.54
C ASP A 155 -21.29 14.46 -5.00
N GLY A 156 -21.18 13.92 -6.21
CA GLY A 156 -22.19 13.05 -6.81
C GLY A 156 -23.32 13.79 -7.51
N GLU A 157 -23.28 15.12 -7.55
CA GLU A 157 -24.30 15.96 -8.18
C GLU A 157 -23.79 16.55 -9.49
N ASN A 158 -22.58 17.11 -9.50
CA ASN A 158 -22.05 17.77 -10.68
C ASN A 158 -21.43 16.76 -11.65
N ILE A 159 -22.14 16.46 -12.73
CA ILE A 159 -21.71 15.52 -13.77
C ILE A 159 -20.39 15.96 -14.44
N ASN A 160 -20.14 17.27 -14.54
CA ASN A 160 -18.93 17.77 -15.22
C ASN A 160 -17.65 17.45 -14.45
N THR A 161 -17.75 17.21 -13.15
CA THR A 161 -16.66 16.79 -12.25
C THR A 161 -16.80 15.33 -11.83
N LEU A 162 -17.54 14.53 -12.61
CA LEU A 162 -17.76 13.12 -12.30
C LEU A 162 -16.43 12.40 -12.14
N HIS A 163 -16.23 11.81 -10.96
CA HIS A 163 -15.06 10.99 -10.67
C HIS A 163 -15.48 9.72 -9.94
N LEU A 164 -15.31 8.59 -10.63
CA LEU A 164 -15.55 7.26 -10.10
C LEU A 164 -14.27 6.44 -10.10
N VAL A 165 -14.21 5.49 -9.17
CA VAL A 165 -13.07 4.58 -9.02
C VAL A 165 -13.57 3.15 -8.97
N ALA A 166 -13.05 2.31 -9.86
CA ALA A 166 -13.26 0.87 -9.82
C ALA A 166 -12.11 0.17 -9.08
N LEU A 167 -12.48 -0.67 -8.11
CA LEU A 167 -11.64 -1.44 -7.21
C LEU A 167 -11.88 -2.94 -7.45
N PRO A 168 -10.92 -3.67 -8.04
CA PRO A 168 -11.00 -5.13 -8.16
C PRO A 168 -11.08 -5.80 -6.79
N TYR A 169 -11.81 -6.91 -6.68
CA TYR A 169 -11.81 -7.72 -5.45
C TYR A 169 -10.51 -8.49 -5.26
N ARG A 170 -9.83 -8.81 -6.37
CA ARG A 170 -8.63 -9.64 -6.36
C ARG A 170 -7.51 -8.98 -5.55
N PRO A 171 -7.04 -9.59 -4.44
CA PRO A 171 -5.94 -9.06 -3.66
C PRO A 171 -4.61 -9.21 -4.40
N GLY A 172 -3.63 -8.39 -4.03
CA GLY A 172 -2.25 -8.48 -4.52
C GLY A 172 -1.98 -7.83 -5.88
N LEU A 173 -2.99 -7.21 -6.52
CA LEU A 173 -2.77 -6.29 -7.64
C LEU A 173 -2.58 -4.88 -7.07
N LEU A 174 -1.34 -4.40 -7.01
CA LEU A 174 -1.06 -3.09 -6.42
C LEU A 174 -1.00 -1.98 -7.47
N THR A 175 -0.32 -2.24 -8.58
CA THR A 175 -0.08 -1.24 -9.62
C THR A 175 -0.16 -1.86 -11.02
N ILE A 176 0.00 -1.02 -12.06
CA ILE A 176 0.13 -1.49 -13.44
C ILE A 176 1.30 -2.45 -13.66
N ARG A 177 2.30 -2.50 -12.76
CA ARG A 177 3.44 -3.43 -12.87
C ARG A 177 3.09 -4.87 -12.54
N ASP A 178 2.01 -5.08 -11.81
CA ASP A 178 1.54 -6.41 -11.42
C ASP A 178 0.59 -7.00 -12.48
N LEU A 179 0.16 -6.17 -13.45
CA LEU A 179 -0.68 -6.61 -14.55
C LEU A 179 0.07 -7.59 -15.47
N ARG A 180 -0.64 -8.64 -15.87
CA ARG A 180 -0.18 -9.74 -16.73
C ARG A 180 -1.32 -10.08 -17.68
N ALA A 181 -1.04 -10.87 -18.72
CA ALA A 181 -2.05 -11.31 -19.67
C ALA A 181 -3.24 -12.03 -19.00
N SER A 182 -3.00 -12.72 -17.88
CA SER A 182 -4.03 -13.37 -17.05
C SER A 182 -5.07 -12.41 -16.46
N HIS A 183 -4.77 -11.11 -16.39
CA HIS A 183 -5.65 -10.08 -15.83
C HIS A 183 -6.48 -9.36 -16.89
N LEU A 184 -6.33 -9.70 -18.17
CA LEU A 184 -7.14 -9.11 -19.25
C LEU A 184 -8.65 -9.29 -19.06
N PRO A 185 -9.19 -10.44 -18.60
CA PRO A 185 -10.62 -10.58 -18.37
C PRO A 185 -11.15 -9.58 -17.33
N LEU A 186 -10.44 -9.41 -16.21
CA LEU A 186 -10.76 -8.40 -15.20
C LEU A 186 -10.78 -6.98 -15.78
N LEU A 187 -9.74 -6.59 -16.54
CA LEU A 187 -9.65 -5.25 -17.12
C LEU A 187 -10.75 -5.00 -18.16
N ARG A 188 -11.10 -6.02 -18.96
CA ARG A 188 -12.22 -5.95 -19.91
C ARG A 188 -13.54 -5.77 -19.17
N ASN A 189 -13.78 -6.56 -18.12
CA ASN A 189 -14.98 -6.44 -17.29
C ASN A 189 -15.11 -5.03 -16.69
N ILE A 190 -14.04 -4.50 -16.10
CA ILE A 190 -14.06 -3.13 -15.55
C ILE A 190 -14.38 -2.12 -16.65
N TYR A 191 -13.79 -2.26 -17.84
CA TYR A 191 -14.01 -1.33 -18.94
C TYR A 191 -15.42 -1.42 -19.54
N THR A 192 -15.96 -2.62 -19.76
CA THR A 192 -17.28 -2.80 -20.38
C THR A 192 -18.40 -2.51 -19.39
N ILE A 193 -18.41 -3.22 -18.26
CA ILE A 193 -19.44 -3.09 -17.23
C ILE A 193 -19.37 -1.69 -16.62
N GLY A 194 -18.18 -1.16 -16.41
CA GLY A 194 -18.03 0.20 -15.87
C GLY A 194 -18.65 1.28 -16.76
N LYS A 195 -18.55 1.15 -18.09
CA LYS A 195 -19.24 2.07 -19.01
C LYS A 195 -20.75 1.92 -18.95
N GLU A 196 -21.24 0.68 -18.96
CA GLU A 196 -22.67 0.38 -18.88
C GLU A 196 -23.29 0.95 -17.60
N VAL A 197 -22.63 0.77 -16.46
CA VAL A 197 -23.04 1.31 -15.16
C VAL A 197 -23.12 2.84 -15.18
N VAL A 198 -22.13 3.50 -15.78
CA VAL A 198 -22.10 4.96 -15.84
C VAL A 198 -23.20 5.50 -16.77
N GLU A 199 -23.43 4.83 -17.90
CA GLU A 199 -24.49 5.17 -18.84
C GLU A 199 -25.88 4.97 -18.21
N GLU A 200 -26.09 3.86 -17.48
CA GLU A 200 -27.33 3.57 -16.77
C GLU A 200 -27.62 4.58 -15.65
N LYS A 201 -26.62 4.90 -14.82
CA LYS A 201 -26.84 5.75 -13.63
C LYS A 201 -26.80 7.24 -13.91
N TYR A 202 -25.97 7.68 -14.85
CA TYR A 202 -25.71 9.10 -15.09
C TYR A 202 -26.09 9.56 -16.49
N GLY A 203 -26.49 8.65 -17.39
CA GLY A 203 -26.88 8.99 -18.77
C GLY A 203 -25.70 9.43 -19.64
N ILE A 204 -24.47 9.14 -19.23
CA ILE A 204 -23.26 9.58 -19.92
C ILE A 204 -22.76 8.47 -20.83
N PRO A 205 -22.67 8.70 -22.15
CA PRO A 205 -22.17 7.69 -23.06
C PRO A 205 -20.68 7.45 -22.81
N GLY A 206 -20.25 6.20 -22.94
CA GLY A 206 -18.84 5.83 -22.71
C GLY A 206 -17.82 6.57 -23.59
N SER A 207 -18.25 7.23 -24.69
CA SER A 207 -17.39 8.09 -25.52
C SER A 207 -16.98 9.40 -24.83
N GLN A 208 -17.75 9.86 -23.85
CA GLN A 208 -17.46 11.05 -23.03
C GLN A 208 -16.67 10.71 -21.76
N LEU A 209 -16.34 9.43 -21.55
CA LEU A 209 -15.58 8.97 -20.40
C LEU A 209 -14.10 8.78 -20.74
N ARG A 210 -13.26 9.34 -19.88
CA ARG A 210 -11.84 9.07 -19.82
C ARG A 210 -11.59 8.03 -18.73
N ILE A 211 -11.15 6.85 -19.15
CA ILE A 211 -10.87 5.70 -18.28
C ILE A 211 -9.36 5.47 -18.23
N PHE A 212 -8.75 5.47 -17.04
CA PHE A 212 -7.30 5.41 -16.91
C PHE A 212 -6.83 4.81 -15.58
N LEU A 213 -5.54 4.45 -15.54
CA LEU A 213 -4.81 4.00 -14.35
C LEU A 213 -3.72 5.03 -14.01
N GLN A 214 -3.50 5.27 -12.72
CA GLN A 214 -2.43 6.14 -12.23
C GLN A 214 -1.13 5.37 -12.02
N TYR A 215 0.00 6.01 -12.36
CA TYR A 215 1.33 5.47 -12.12
C TYR A 215 2.34 6.58 -11.78
N LEU A 216 2.88 6.71 -10.57
CA LEU A 216 2.59 6.01 -9.30
C LEU A 216 1.19 6.34 -8.76
N PRO A 217 0.45 5.38 -8.16
CA PRO A 217 -0.88 5.64 -7.61
C PRO A 217 -0.81 6.33 -6.24
N SER A 218 -1.89 7.02 -5.85
CA SER A 218 -2.06 7.57 -4.49
C SER A 218 -2.18 6.48 -3.42
N PHE A 219 -2.72 5.31 -3.80
CA PHE A 219 -2.75 4.12 -2.97
C PHE A 219 -2.50 2.83 -3.76
N TYR A 220 -1.92 1.84 -3.11
CA TYR A 220 -1.48 0.57 -3.68
C TYR A 220 -2.52 -0.53 -3.51
N HIS A 221 -3.63 -0.31 -4.18
CA HIS A 221 -4.57 -1.34 -4.61
C HIS A 221 -5.00 -0.91 -6.00
N LEU A 222 -4.95 -1.81 -6.98
CA LEU A 222 -5.22 -1.46 -8.36
C LEU A 222 -6.54 -0.70 -8.45
N ASN A 223 -6.49 0.53 -8.94
CA ASN A 223 -7.64 1.42 -9.04
C ASN A 223 -7.76 1.94 -10.47
N VAL A 224 -8.95 1.83 -11.04
CA VAL A 224 -9.25 2.34 -12.39
C VAL A 224 -10.16 3.54 -12.23
N HIS A 225 -9.73 4.69 -12.75
CA HIS A 225 -10.47 5.94 -12.64
C HIS A 225 -11.33 6.16 -13.88
N PHE A 226 -12.55 6.63 -13.66
CA PHE A 226 -13.50 7.07 -14.66
C PHE A 226 -13.80 8.54 -14.41
N THR A 227 -13.57 9.36 -15.43
CA THR A 227 -13.71 10.83 -15.37
C THR A 227 -14.35 11.34 -16.65
N MET A 228 -14.89 12.55 -16.64
CA MET A 228 -15.31 13.19 -17.89
C MET A 228 -14.10 13.51 -18.77
N VAL A 229 -14.26 13.41 -20.09
CA VAL A 229 -13.19 13.77 -21.05
C VAL A 229 -12.80 15.24 -20.91
N ASP A 230 -13.72 16.12 -20.54
CA ASP A 230 -13.48 17.56 -20.40
C ASP A 230 -12.92 17.97 -19.03
N GLU A 231 -12.86 17.04 -18.07
CA GLU A 231 -12.30 17.31 -16.77
C GLU A 231 -10.78 17.56 -16.87
N GLU A 232 -10.36 18.76 -16.50
CA GLU A 232 -8.95 19.13 -16.39
C GLU A 232 -8.36 18.54 -15.11
N ILE A 233 -7.71 17.38 -15.25
CA ILE A 233 -7.01 16.74 -14.13
C ILE A 233 -5.64 17.40 -13.97
N TYR A 234 -5.60 18.56 -13.29
CA TYR A 234 -4.36 19.27 -12.96
C TYR A 234 -3.41 18.38 -12.13
N GLY A 235 -2.14 18.29 -12.52
CA GLY A 235 -1.10 17.55 -11.79
C GLY A 235 -0.88 16.08 -12.20
N MET A 236 -1.68 15.54 -13.12
CA MET A 236 -1.57 14.13 -13.53
C MET A 236 -1.00 13.89 -14.94
N VAL A 237 -0.61 14.93 -15.66
CA VAL A 237 -0.11 14.85 -17.06
C VAL A 237 1.14 13.96 -17.20
N GLY A 238 1.93 13.78 -16.12
CA GLY A 238 3.06 12.83 -16.06
C GLY A 238 2.76 11.46 -15.41
N LYS A 239 1.58 11.28 -14.80
CA LYS A 239 1.16 10.06 -14.06
C LYS A 239 0.04 9.29 -14.76
N ILE A 240 -0.62 9.89 -15.75
CA ILE A 240 -1.67 9.26 -16.58
C ILE A 240 -1.01 8.58 -17.76
N ARG A 241 -1.07 7.25 -17.81
CA ARG A 241 -0.82 6.50 -19.04
C ARG A 241 -2.13 6.25 -19.76
N ARG A 242 -2.44 7.09 -20.76
CA ARG A 242 -3.45 6.77 -21.76
C ARG A 242 -2.98 5.55 -22.55
N TYR A 243 -3.69 4.43 -22.46
CA TYR A 243 -3.52 3.34 -23.42
C TYR A 243 -4.23 3.73 -24.71
N ASN A 244 -3.58 4.56 -25.51
CA ASN A 244 -3.98 4.84 -26.89
C ASN A 244 -2.81 4.47 -27.81
N SER A 245 -2.73 3.19 -28.18
CA SER A 245 -2.09 2.72 -29.41
C SER A 245 -2.35 1.21 -29.60
N ARG A 246 -3.20 0.88 -30.57
CA ARG A 246 -3.17 -0.39 -31.34
C ARG A 246 -3.25 -1.72 -30.57
N LEU A 247 -4.04 -1.81 -29.52
CA LEU A 247 -4.70 -3.07 -29.18
C LEU A 247 -6.19 -2.84 -29.29
N MET A 248 -6.72 -3.14 -30.48
CA MET A 248 -8.13 -3.47 -30.63
C MET A 248 -8.46 -4.55 -29.61
N ILE A 249 -9.33 -4.20 -28.68
CA ILE A 249 -10.28 -5.13 -28.09
C ILE A 249 -11.62 -4.70 -28.66
#